data_AF-A0A937VMF4-F1
#
_entry.id   AF-A0A937VMF4-F1
#
_cell.length_a   1.000
_cell.length_b   1.000
_cell.length_c   1.000
_cell.angle_alpha   90.00
_cell.angle_beta   90.00
_cell.angle_gamma   90.00
#
_symmetry.space_group_name_H-M   'P 1'
#
loop_
_entity.id
_entity.type
_entity.pdbx_description
1 polymer ?
#
loop_
_entity_poly.entity_id
_entity_poly.type
_entity_poly.pdbx_seq_one_letter_code
_entity_poly.pdbx_strand_id
1 'polypeptide(L)' 'MEVDERIQYAIERTEVLRPPQQSLATFGATNIYYYIVTELVESANVVREGRVIAARPKIV' A
#
# COMPACT_ATOMS: atom_id res chain seq x y z
N MET A 1 -13.32 5.66 -15.12
CA MET A 1 -13.02 6.45 -13.90
C MET A 1 -11.63 6.99 -14.11
N GLU A 2 -11.50 8.30 -14.26
CA GLU A 2 -10.19 8.95 -14.40
C GLU A 2 -9.49 8.82 -13.04
N VAL A 3 -8.42 8.03 -12.98
CA VAL A 3 -7.60 7.94 -11.77
C VAL A 3 -6.93 9.31 -11.63
N ASP A 4 -7.08 9.95 -10.47
CA ASP A 4 -6.43 11.23 -10.17
C ASP A 4 -4.94 11.14 -10.53
N GLU A 5 -4.47 12.05 -11.38
CA GLU A 5 -3.08 12.07 -11.89
C GLU A 5 -2.05 12.01 -10.75
N ARG A 6 -2.38 12.57 -9.58
CA ARG A 6 -1.52 12.53 -8.38
C ARG A 6 -1.39 11.12 -7.82
N ILE A 7 -2.48 10.36 -7.83
CA ILE A 7 -2.47 8.95 -7.38
C ILE A 7 -1.66 8.13 -8.36
N GLN A 8 -1.86 8.33 -9.66
CA GLN A 8 -1.10 7.64 -10.70
C GLN A 8 0.40 7.89 -10.55
N TYR A 9 0.81 9.16 -10.41
CA TYR A 9 2.19 9.54 -10.18
C TYR A 9 2.79 8.87 -8.94
N ALA A 10 2.05 8.85 -7.82
CA ALA A 10 2.51 8.21 -6.59
C ALA A 10 2.71 6.70 -6.76
N ILE A 11 1.83 6.01 -7.49
CA ILE A 11 1.94 4.59 -7.78
C ILE A 11 3.20 4.31 -8.62
N GLU A 12 3.41 5.08 -9.68
CA GLU A 12 4.55 4.89 -10.60
C GLU A 12 5.91 5.19 -9.97
N ARG A 13 5.95 6.06 -8.94
CA ARG A 13 7.17 6.48 -8.25
C ARG A 13 7.42 5.75 -6.93
N THR A 14 6.53 4.85 -6.51
CA THR A 14 6.70 4.07 -5.28
C THR A 14 7.30 2.71 -5.58
N GLU A 15 8.34 2.34 -4.85
CA GLU A 15 9.00 1.03 -4.95
C GLU A 15 8.72 0.17 -3.71
N VAL A 16 8.59 -1.15 -3.92
CA VAL A 16 8.43 -2.11 -2.83
C VAL A 16 9.80 -2.60 -2.37
N LEU A 17 10.26 -2.10 -1.22
CA LEU A 17 11.52 -2.52 -0.60
C LEU A 17 11.46 -3.90 0.05
N ARG A 18 10.30 -4.25 0.61
CA ARG A 18 10.07 -5.53 1.30
C ARG A 18 8.66 -6.03 1.00
N PRO A 19 8.51 -7.16 0.28
CA PRO A 19 7.20 -7.76 0.06
C PRO A 19 6.66 -8.37 1.36
N PRO A 20 5.33 -8.57 1.47
CA PRO A 20 4.76 -9.33 2.56
C PRO A 20 5.33 -10.75 2.59
N GLN A 21 5.62 -11.27 3.79
CA GLN A 21 6.15 -12.63 3.96
C GLN A 21 5.10 -13.72 3.68
N GLN A 22 3.82 -13.37 3.85
CA GLN A 22 2.67 -14.25 3.60
C GLN A 22 2.06 -13.96 2.22
N SER A 23 1.55 -15.01 1.58
CA SER A 23 0.76 -14.87 0.36
C SER A 23 -0.53 -14.10 0.63
N LEU A 24 -0.94 -13.26 -0.32
CA LEU A 24 -2.22 -12.55 -0.24
C LEU A 24 -3.35 -13.48 -0.66
N ALA A 25 -4.44 -13.49 0.11
CA ALA A 25 -5.58 -14.31 -0.22
C ALA A 25 -6.40 -13.66 -1.36
N THR A 26 -6.56 -14.38 -2.48
CA THR A 26 -7.36 -13.89 -3.64
C THR A 26 -8.86 -13.80 -3.32
N PHE A 27 -9.41 -14.80 -2.60
CA PHE A 27 -10.81 -14.87 -2.18
C PHE A 27 -10.97 -15.04 -0.65
N GLY A 28 -9.96 -14.61 0.10
CA GLY A 28 -9.95 -14.63 1.56
C GLY A 28 -9.80 -13.24 2.14
N ALA A 29 -9.81 -13.14 3.47
CA ALA A 29 -9.44 -11.90 4.11
C ALA A 29 -7.92 -11.73 4.03
N THR A 30 -7.47 -10.56 3.57
CA THR A 30 -6.07 -10.17 3.60
C THR A 30 -5.89 -9.03 4.59
N ASN A 31 -4.88 -9.12 5.44
CA ASN A 31 -4.57 -8.10 6.43
C ASN A 31 -3.06 -7.87 6.47
N ILE A 32 -2.62 -6.72 5.95
CA ILE A 32 -1.20 -6.40 5.79
C ILE A 32 -0.90 -5.16 6.62
N TYR A 33 0.05 -5.31 7.54
CA TYR A 33 0.69 -4.16 8.16
C TYR A 33 1.89 -3.75 7.32
N TYR A 34 1.99 -2.46 7.01
CA TYR A 34 3.07 -1.94 6.19
C TYR A 34 3.61 -0.63 6.75
N TYR A 35 4.83 -0.32 6.33
CA TYR A 35 5.47 0.96 6.55
C TYR A 35 5.67 1.62 5.18
N ILE A 36 5.55 2.94 5.15
CA ILE A 36 5.90 3.76 4.00
C ILE A 36 6.90 4.82 4.45
N VAL A 37 7.96 4.99 3.68
CA VAL A 37 8.96 6.02 3.90
C VAL A 37 8.76 7.08 2.83
N THR A 38 8.53 8.32 3.24
CA THR A 38 8.43 9.45 2.31
C THR A 38 9.36 10.56 2.75
N GLU A 39 9.73 11.41 1.81
CA GLU A 39 10.37 12.68 2.12
C GLU A 39 9.41 13.55 2.95
N LEU A 40 9.94 14.30 3.91
CA LEU A 40 9.22 15.33 4.66
C LEU A 40 9.82 16.70 4.40
N VAL A 41 11.15 16.80 4.52
CA VAL A 41 11.99 17.96 4.19
C VAL A 41 13.32 17.46 3.63
N GLU A 42 14.12 18.32 2.99
CA GLU A 42 15.35 17.94 2.28
C GLU A 42 16.33 17.06 3.09
N SER A 43 16.35 17.18 4.41
CA SER A 43 17.25 16.45 5.30
C SER A 43 16.57 15.38 6.17
N ALA A 44 15.26 15.19 6.05
CA ALA A 44 14.53 14.27 6.89
C ALA A 44 13.42 13.52 6.14
N ASN A 45 13.44 12.20 6.32
CA ASN A 45 12.36 11.31 5.92
C ASN A 45 11.42 11.05 7.08
N VAL A 46 10.18 10.74 6.76
CA VAL A 46 9.17 10.31 7.72
C VAL A 46 8.76 8.88 7.41
N VAL A 47 8.72 8.07 8.47
CA VAL A 47 8.15 6.72 8.42
C VAL A 47 6.70 6.83 8.88
N ARG A 48 5.78 6.35 8.06
CA ARG A 48 4.39 6.16 8.45
C ARG A 48 4.05 4.68 8.42
N GLU A 49 3.11 4.30 9.24
CA GLU A 49 2.58 2.94 9.29
C GLU A 49 1.12 2.91 8.84
N GLY A 50 0.72 1.79 8.29
CA GLY A 50 -0.63 1.59 7.77
C GLY A 50 -1.02 0.13 7.77
N ARG A 51 -2.33 -0.09 7.62
CA ARG A 51 -2.93 -1.42 7.57
C ARG A 51 -3.87 -1.52 6.37
N VAL A 52 -3.59 -2.45 5.47
CA VAL A 52 -4.50 -2.81 4.38
C VAL A 52 -5.37 -3.97 4.85
N ILE A 53 -6.69 -3.80 4.79
CA ILE A 53 -7.67 -4.84 5.10
C ILE A 53 -8.52 -5.05 3.85
N ALA A 54 -8.33 -6.20 3.20
CA ALA A 54 -9.23 -6.65 2.15
C ALA A 54 -10.15 -7.73 2.71
N ALA A 55 -11.45 -7.47 2.71
CA ALA A 55 -12.44 -8.44 3.17
C ALA A 55 -12.63 -9.56 2.14
N ARG A 56 -12.97 -10.77 2.61
CA ARG A 56 -13.38 -11.87 1.73
C ARG A 56 -14.58 -11.42 0.88
N PRO A 57 -14.51 -11.48 -0.46
CA PRO A 57 -15.66 -11.19 -1.32
C PRO A 57 -16.83 -12.10 -0.96
N LYS A 58 -18.03 -11.54 -0.83
CA LYS A 58 -19.27 -12.33 -0.73
C LYS A 58 -19.80 -12.54 -2.14
N ILE A 59 -20.00 -13.80 -2.54
CA ILE A 59 -20.78 -14.10 -3.74
C ILE A 59 -22.24 -13.96 -3.33
N VAL A 60 -23.00 -13.10 -4.01
CA VAL A 60 -24.44 -12.86 -3.81
C VAL A 60 -25.19 -13.37 -5.04
#